data_AF-A0A7S0Q4V3-F1
#
_entry.id   AF-A0A7S0Q4V3-F1
#
_cell.length_a   1.000
_cell.length_b   1.000
_cell.length_c   1.000
_cell.angle_alpha   90.00
_cell.angle_beta   90.00
_cell.angle_gamma   90.00
#
_symmetry.space_group_name_H-M   'P 1'
#
loop_
_entity.id
_entity.type
_entity.pdbx_description
1 polymer ?
#
loop_
_entity_poly.entity_id
_entity_poly.type
_entity_poly.pdbx_seq_one_letter_code
_entity_poly.pdbx_strand_id
1 'polypeptide(L)'
;NLHAYALMMHPEPATLGDDALRRLRVLQRESGLGAGFNLAKSDLQIRGAGNLFGTEQKGIFGARDIGVDMYMETLQRAMKFLEQQQREGVADELDEESLLRAVKMDESMLLSLADSLDQTAAK
;
A
#
# COMPACT_ATOMS: atom_id res chain seq x y z
N ASN A 1 -1.71 -32.75 1.04
CA ASN A 1 -2.55 -31.54 1.09
C ASN A 1 -3.31 -31.48 2.41
N LEU A 2 -2.77 -30.74 3.38
CA LEU A 2 -3.48 -30.39 4.60
C LEU A 2 -4.15 -29.04 4.36
N HIS A 3 -5.46 -28.97 4.54
CA HIS A 3 -6.19 -27.71 4.46
C HIS A 3 -6.17 -27.03 5.83
N ALA A 4 -5.73 -25.78 5.86
CA ALA A 4 -5.83 -24.91 7.02
C ALA A 4 -7.10 -24.06 6.90
N TYR A 5 -7.83 -23.92 8.00
CA TYR A 5 -9.05 -23.13 8.07
C TYR A 5 -8.91 -22.07 9.14
N ALA A 6 -9.35 -20.85 8.84
CA ALA A 6 -9.50 -19.77 9.80
C ALA A 6 -10.98 -19.39 9.87
N LEU A 7 -11.58 -19.51 11.05
CA LEU A 7 -12.98 -19.15 11.30
C LEU A 7 -13.03 -17.78 11.97
N MET A 8 -13.69 -16.82 11.34
CA MET A 8 -13.90 -15.48 11.91
C MET A 8 -15.38 -15.32 12.27
N MET A 9 -15.65 -15.14 13.57
CA MET A 9 -16.99 -14.94 14.10
C MET A 9 -17.20 -13.46 14.41
N HIS A 10 -18.34 -12.90 14.01
CA HIS A 10 -18.73 -11.52 14.29
C HIS A 10 -20.25 -11.46 14.56
N PRO A 11 -20.73 -10.45 15.29
CA PRO A 11 -22.17 -10.21 15.46
C PRO A 11 -22.84 -9.85 14.13
N GLU A 12 -24.16 -9.74 14.11
CA GLU A 12 -24.92 -9.48 12.88
C GLU A 12 -24.34 -8.27 12.11
N PRO A 13 -24.12 -8.34 10.78
CA PRO A 13 -23.48 -7.27 10.01
C PRO A 13 -24.11 -5.89 10.20
N ALA A 14 -25.42 -5.83 10.45
CA ALA A 14 -26.16 -4.59 10.72
C ALA A 14 -25.72 -3.88 12.02
N THR A 15 -25.08 -4.59 12.94
CA THR A 15 -24.56 -4.05 14.21
C THR A 15 -23.11 -3.58 14.13
N LEU A 16 -22.43 -3.86 13.01
CA LEU A 16 -21.04 -3.48 12.80
C LEU A 16 -20.95 -2.07 12.22
N GLY A 17 -19.95 -1.30 12.68
CA GLY A 17 -19.61 -0.02 12.04
C GLY A 17 -19.04 -0.20 10.64
N ASP A 18 -19.11 0.85 9.83
CA ASP A 18 -18.67 0.84 8.43
C ASP A 18 -17.22 0.40 8.25
N ASP A 19 -16.31 0.82 9.12
CA ASP A 19 -14.90 0.42 9.08
C ASP A 19 -14.71 -1.06 9.38
N ALA A 20 -15.47 -1.61 10.34
CA ALA A 20 -15.43 -3.03 10.65
C ALA A 20 -15.94 -3.86 9.46
N LEU A 21 -17.01 -3.41 8.80
CA LEU A 21 -17.52 -4.03 7.57
C LEU A 21 -16.51 -3.95 6.42
N ARG A 22 -15.83 -2.80 6.25
CA ARG A 22 -14.77 -2.64 5.24
C ARG A 22 -13.60 -3.59 5.51
N ARG A 23 -13.13 -3.70 6.75
CA ARG A 23 -12.05 -4.62 7.14
C ARG A 23 -12.41 -6.08 6.91
N LEU A 24 -13.63 -6.49 7.27
CA LEU A 24 -14.11 -7.85 7.01
C LEU A 24 -14.10 -8.19 5.51
N ARG A 25 -14.56 -7.25 4.65
CA ARG A 25 -14.51 -7.45 3.19
C ARG A 25 -13.09 -7.58 2.65
N VAL A 26 -12.15 -6.78 3.15
CA VAL A 26 -10.74 -6.86 2.77
C VAL A 26 -10.15 -8.20 3.18
N LEU A 27 -10.39 -8.65 4.42
CA LEU A 27 -9.91 -9.96 4.91
C LEU A 27 -10.46 -11.13 4.10
N GLN A 28 -11.71 -11.04 3.62
CA GLN A 28 -12.30 -12.04 2.74
C GLN A 28 -11.69 -12.06 1.34
N ARG A 29 -11.28 -10.90 0.80
CA ARG A 29 -10.70 -10.79 -0.54
C ARG A 29 -9.21 -11.15 -0.56
N GLU A 30 -8.46 -10.73 0.45
CA GLU A 30 -7.00 -10.87 0.55
C GLU A 30 -6.60 -12.08 1.42
N SER A 31 -7.12 -13.28 1.10
CA SER A 31 -6.93 -14.50 1.91
C SER A 31 -5.88 -15.48 1.35
N GLY A 32 -5.21 -15.12 0.25
CA GLY A 32 -4.20 -15.96 -0.40
C GLY A 32 -2.82 -15.90 0.28
N LEU A 33 -1.99 -16.92 0.02
CA LEU A 33 -0.56 -16.88 0.36
C LEU A 33 0.09 -15.68 -0.36
N GLY A 34 0.81 -14.84 0.38
CA GLY A 34 1.42 -13.62 -0.14
C GLY A 34 0.51 -12.39 -0.20
N ALA A 35 -0.76 -12.50 0.23
CA ALA A 35 -1.69 -11.36 0.24
C ALA A 35 -1.42 -10.34 1.36
N GLY A 36 -0.46 -10.61 2.26
CA GLY A 36 -0.17 -9.77 3.43
C GLY A 36 0.16 -8.32 3.10
N PHE A 37 0.88 -8.06 2.00
CA PHE A 37 1.17 -6.70 1.55
C PHE A 37 -0.10 -5.94 1.13
N ASN A 38 -0.96 -6.57 0.32
CA ASN A 38 -2.20 -5.96 -0.14
C ASN A 38 -3.21 -5.77 1.00
N LEU A 39 -3.23 -6.70 1.95
CA LEU A 39 -4.01 -6.61 3.18
C LEU A 39 -3.56 -5.40 4.01
N ALA A 40 -2.25 -5.22 4.22
CA ALA A 40 -1.69 -4.08 4.93
C ALA A 40 -1.96 -2.75 4.21
N LYS A 41 -1.81 -2.71 2.88
CA LYS A 41 -2.16 -1.53 2.05
C LYS A 41 -3.62 -1.13 2.24
N SER A 42 -4.53 -2.10 2.18
CA SER A 42 -5.96 -1.87 2.35
C SER A 42 -6.31 -1.43 3.78
N ASP A 43 -5.67 -1.98 4.80
CA ASP A 43 -5.85 -1.54 6.20
C ASP A 43 -5.41 -0.08 6.39
N LEU A 44 -4.28 0.31 5.79
CA LEU A 44 -3.79 1.69 5.82
C LEU A 44 -4.77 2.67 5.16
N GLN A 45 -5.33 2.29 4.01
CA GLN A 45 -6.34 3.09 3.32
C GLN A 45 -7.61 3.24 4.15
N ILE A 46 -8.08 2.16 4.80
CA ILE A 46 -9.27 2.19 5.67
C ILE A 46 -9.04 3.11 6.88
N ARG A 47 -7.86 3.05 7.51
CA ARG A 47 -7.52 3.94 8.64
C ARG A 47 -7.29 5.39 8.24
N GLY A 48 -7.21 5.67 6.94
CA GLY A 48 -6.95 6.99 6.40
C GLY A 48 -5.47 7.31 6.32
N ALA A 49 -4.81 6.83 5.26
CA ALA A 49 -3.45 7.23 4.87
C ALA A 49 -3.24 8.77 4.87
N GLY A 50 -4.29 9.55 4.62
CA GLY A 50 -4.29 11.02 4.72
C GLY A 50 -4.10 11.59 6.14
N ASN A 51 -4.28 10.79 7.21
CA ASN A 51 -4.15 11.26 8.60
C ASN A 51 -2.73 11.07 9.18
N LEU A 52 -1.81 10.42 8.46
CA LEU A 52 -0.44 10.18 8.89
C LEU A 52 0.43 11.45 8.94
N PHE A 53 0.02 12.52 8.24
CA PHE A 53 0.76 13.79 8.16
C PHE A 53 0.01 15.00 8.76
N GLY A 54 -1.11 14.77 9.46
CA GLY A 54 -1.72 15.73 10.39
C GLY A 54 -2.69 16.79 9.81
N THR A 55 -3.85 16.85 10.46
CA THR A 55 -4.90 17.89 10.49
C THR A 55 -5.96 17.91 9.38
N GLU A 56 -7.21 18.01 9.85
CA GLU A 56 -8.49 18.06 9.16
C GLU A 56 -8.69 19.27 8.22
N GLN A 57 -7.81 19.49 7.24
CA GLN A 57 -8.11 20.45 6.18
C GLN A 57 -8.94 19.77 5.09
N LYS A 58 -10.26 19.95 5.19
CA LYS A 58 -11.28 19.60 4.20
C LYS A 58 -11.11 20.35 2.87
N GLY A 59 -9.96 20.22 2.21
CA GLY A 59 -9.66 20.98 0.99
C GLY A 59 -8.52 20.46 0.11
N ILE A 60 -7.68 19.52 0.55
CA ILE A 60 -6.50 19.07 -0.23
C ILE A 60 -6.53 17.55 -0.38
N PHE A 61 -7.38 17.04 -1.27
CA PHE A 61 -7.58 15.61 -1.53
C PHE A 61 -6.77 15.04 -2.71
N GLY A 62 -5.77 15.77 -3.23
CA GLY A 62 -5.04 15.38 -4.46
C GLY A 62 -3.59 14.95 -4.23
N ALA A 63 -2.75 15.89 -3.79
CA ALA A 63 -1.30 15.68 -3.74
C ALA A 63 -0.82 14.72 -2.63
N ARG A 64 -1.56 14.61 -1.51
CA ARG A 64 -1.14 13.85 -0.32
C ARG A 64 -1.41 12.34 -0.43
N ASP A 65 -2.52 11.97 -1.06
CA ASP A 65 -2.87 10.56 -1.30
C ASP A 65 -1.91 9.93 -2.33
N ILE A 66 -1.49 10.70 -3.34
CA ILE A 66 -0.51 10.28 -4.35
C ILE A 66 0.86 10.01 -3.71
N GLY A 67 1.29 10.81 -2.73
CA GLY A 67 2.55 10.58 -2.03
C GLY A 67 2.59 9.26 -1.27
N VAL A 68 1.47 8.86 -0.65
CA VAL A 68 1.39 7.56 0.04
C VAL A 68 1.30 6.42 -0.97
N ASP A 69 0.53 6.55 -2.04
CA ASP A 69 0.45 5.51 -3.08
C ASP A 69 1.81 5.29 -3.76
N MET A 70 2.52 6.37 -4.07
CA MET A 70 3.87 6.35 -4.61
C MET A 70 4.88 5.71 -3.65
N TYR A 71 4.82 6.07 -2.36
CA TYR A 71 5.66 5.45 -1.33
C TYR A 71 5.38 3.94 -1.22
N MET A 72 4.11 3.54 -1.22
CA MET A 72 3.71 2.14 -1.16
C MET A 72 4.16 1.37 -2.39
N GLU A 73 4.10 1.96 -3.58
CA GLU A 73 4.58 1.34 -4.81
C GLU A 73 6.11 1.19 -4.80
N THR A 74 6.82 2.23 -4.38
CA THR A 74 8.28 2.26 -4.20
C THR A 74 8.72 1.17 -3.23
N LEU A 75 8.05 1.07 -2.08
CA LEU A 75 8.28 0.03 -1.07
C LEU A 75 8.01 -1.37 -1.63
N GLN A 76 6.93 -1.55 -2.38
CA GLN A 76 6.61 -2.85 -3.00
C GLN A 76 7.70 -3.30 -3.98
N ARG A 77 8.24 -2.38 -4.78
CA ARG A 77 9.34 -2.66 -5.71
C ARG A 77 10.61 -3.06 -4.96
N ALA A 78 10.95 -2.34 -3.89
CA ALA A 78 12.10 -2.66 -3.04
C ALA A 78 11.96 -4.07 -2.43
N MET A 79 10.79 -4.40 -1.86
CA MET A 79 10.54 -5.72 -1.28
C MET A 79 10.66 -6.84 -2.32
N LYS A 80 10.05 -6.67 -3.50
CA LYS A 80 10.15 -7.65 -4.59
C LYS A 80 11.59 -7.86 -5.06
N PHE A 81 12.36 -6.79 -5.16
CA PHE A 81 13.77 -6.87 -5.50
C PHE A 81 14.52 -7.70 -4.45
N LEU A 82 14.36 -7.39 -3.16
CA LEU A 82 15.00 -8.15 -2.08
C LEU A 82 14.59 -9.63 -2.06
N GLU A 83 13.30 -9.93 -2.25
CA GLU A 83 12.82 -11.31 -2.34
C GLU A 83 13.47 -12.07 -3.51
N GLN A 84 13.65 -11.42 -4.66
CA GLN A 84 14.30 -12.01 -5.81
C GLN A 84 15.79 -12.29 -5.53
N GLN A 85 16.49 -11.32 -4.95
CA GLN A 85 17.91 -11.46 -4.63
C GLN A 85 18.16 -12.53 -3.55
N GLN A 86 17.23 -12.67 -2.61
CA GLN A 86 17.26 -13.76 -1.64
C GLN A 86 17.08 -15.14 -2.31
N ARG A 87 16.20 -15.26 -3.30
CA ARG A 87 16.03 -16.52 -4.06
C ARG A 87 17.25 -16.87 -4.91
N GLU A 88 17.93 -15.85 -5.44
CA GLU A 88 19.14 -16.00 -6.24
C GLU A 88 20.40 -16.23 -5.39
N GLY A 89 20.30 -16.09 -4.05
CA GLY A 89 21.41 -16.31 -3.12
C GLY A 89 22.45 -15.21 -3.11
N VAL A 90 22.14 -14.04 -3.68
CA VAL A 90 23.03 -12.87 -3.82
C VAL A 90 22.64 -11.72 -2.89
N ALA A 91 21.78 -11.97 -1.89
CA ALA A 91 21.32 -10.95 -0.96
C ALA A 91 22.46 -10.26 -0.17
N ASP A 92 23.56 -10.98 0.08
CA ASP A 92 24.72 -10.43 0.80
C ASP A 92 25.64 -9.57 -0.09
N GLU A 93 25.44 -9.58 -1.41
CA GLU A 93 26.22 -8.82 -2.40
C GLU A 93 25.49 -7.56 -2.90
N LEU A 94 24.38 -7.18 -2.26
CA LEU A 94 23.58 -6.03 -2.67
C LEU A 94 24.28 -4.71 -2.39
N ASP A 95 24.52 -3.93 -3.45
CA ASP A 95 24.95 -2.55 -3.34
C ASP A 95 23.77 -1.56 -3.38
N GLU A 96 24.03 -0.35 -2.88
CA GLU A 96 23.04 0.73 -2.81
C GLU A 96 22.57 1.16 -4.22
N GLU A 97 23.44 1.08 -5.22
CA GLU A 97 23.15 1.46 -6.60
C GLU A 97 22.12 0.51 -7.25
N SER A 98 22.21 -0.78 -6.96
CA SER A 98 21.27 -1.81 -7.43
C SER A 98 19.90 -1.66 -6.80
N LEU A 99 19.83 -1.35 -5.50
CA LEU A 99 18.60 -1.01 -4.79
C LEU A 99 17.95 0.25 -5.38
N LEU A 100 18.72 1.33 -5.56
CA LEU A 100 18.24 2.58 -6.14
C LEU A 100 17.72 2.37 -7.57
N ARG A 101 18.40 1.54 -8.36
CA ARG A 101 17.97 1.19 -9.72
C ARG A 101 16.66 0.40 -9.72
N ALA A 102 16.48 -0.54 -8.80
CA ALA A 102 15.26 -1.36 -8.70
C ALA A 102 14.04 -0.55 -8.25
N VAL A 103 14.28 0.47 -7.42
CA VAL A 103 13.24 1.34 -6.86
C VAL A 103 12.97 2.56 -7.75
N LYS A 104 13.82 2.82 -8.75
CA LYS A 104 13.75 3.99 -9.63
C LYS A 104 12.34 4.19 -10.16
N MET A 105 11.80 5.38 -9.89
CA MET A 105 10.52 5.81 -10.42
C MET A 105 10.64 6.08 -11.91
N ASP A 106 9.62 5.66 -12.65
CA ASP A 106 9.51 5.98 -14.07
C ASP A 106 9.18 7.48 -14.22
N GLU A 107 9.70 8.08 -15.28
CA GLU A 107 9.47 9.49 -15.62
C GLU A 107 7.97 9.80 -15.77
N SER A 108 7.19 8.83 -16.28
CA SER A 108 5.72 8.91 -16.34
C SER A 108 5.06 9.04 -14.97
N MET A 109 5.63 8.41 -13.95
CA MET A 109 5.12 8.41 -12.58
C MET A 109 5.45 9.74 -11.88
N LEU A 110 6.63 10.29 -12.16
CA LEU A 110 7.02 11.64 -11.73
C LEU A 110 6.18 12.74 -12.41
N LEU A 111 5.88 12.57 -13.70
CA LEU A 111 4.96 13.45 -14.43
C LEU A 111 3.55 13.43 -13.83
N SER A 112 3.02 12.25 -13.48
CA SER A 112 1.71 12.14 -12.83
C SER A 112 1.64 12.83 -11.46
N LEU A 113 2.75 12.80 -10.71
CA LEU A 113 2.89 13.52 -9.44
C LEU A 113 2.93 15.03 -9.68
N ALA A 114 3.72 15.49 -10.66
CA ALA A 114 3.83 16.91 -11.02
C ALA A 114 2.48 17.47 -11.49
N ASP A 115 1.79 16.77 -12.39
CA ASP A 115 0.48 17.17 -12.91
C ASP A 115 -0.56 17.30 -11.79
N SER A 116 -0.53 16.40 -10.80
CA SER A 116 -1.46 16.47 -9.69
C SER A 116 -1.11 17.54 -8.65
N LEU A 117 0.18 17.87 -8.47
CA LEU A 117 0.61 18.99 -7.63
C LEU A 117 0.17 20.32 -8.25
N ASP A 118 0.29 20.47 -9.56
CA ASP A 118 -0.15 21.67 -10.28
C ASP A 118 -1.68 21.84 -10.24
N GLN A 119 -2.45 20.75 -10.36
CA GLN A 119 -3.91 20.80 -10.22
C GLN A 119 -4.38 21.20 -8.82
N THR A 120 -3.58 20.94 -7.78
CA THR A 120 -3.86 21.43 -6.42
C THR A 120 -3.47 22.88 -6.19
N ALA A 121 -2.57 23.46 -7.00
CA ALA A 121 -2.18 24.87 -6.92
C ALA A 121 -3.12 25.80 -7.72
N ALA A 122 -3.88 25.26 -8.68
CA ALA A 122 -4.77 26.00 -9.57
C ALA A 122 -6.23 26.14 -9.05
N LYS A 123 -6.51 25.77 -7.80
CA LYS A 123 -7.82 25.92 -7.12
C LYS A 123 -7.65 26.55 -5.74
#